data_AF-A0A9E6ENN6-F1
#
_entry.id   AF-A0A9E6ENN6-F1
#
_cell.length_a   1.000
_cell.length_b   1.000
_cell.length_c   1.000
_cell.angle_alpha   90.00
_cell.angle_beta   90.00
_cell.angle_gamma   90.00
#
_symmetry.space_group_name_H-M   'P 1'
#
loop_
_entity.id
_entity.type
_entity.pdbx_description
1 polymer ?
#
loop_
_entity_poly.entity_id
_entity_poly.type
_entity_poly.pdbx_seq_one_letter_code
_entity_poly.pdbx_strand_id
1 'polypeptide(L)' 'MDAGGPKGKAKSDINVTPLIDIVLVLLIVFIVMVPGLSKALPVVVPQVVKVDRPTPPDPKNPPLVVTIDQNGDLMLQN' A
#
# COMPACT_ATOMS: atom_id res chain seq x y z
N MET A 1 -12.86 49.00 54.70
CA MET A 1 -11.76 48.60 53.83
C MET A 1 -11.19 47.30 54.37
N ASP A 2 -11.16 46.22 53.59
CA ASP A 2 -10.10 45.23 53.73
C ASP A 2 -9.87 44.50 52.40
N ALA A 3 -8.61 44.37 52.04
CA ALA A 3 -8.14 44.32 50.67
C ALA A 3 -8.19 42.91 50.05
N GLY A 4 -8.56 42.86 48.76
CA GLY A 4 -8.49 41.66 47.94
C GLY A 4 -7.04 41.22 47.70
N GLY A 5 -6.70 40.04 48.18
CA GLY A 5 -5.42 39.38 47.91
C GLY A 5 -5.28 38.94 46.44
N PRO A 6 -4.04 38.83 45.93
CA PRO A 6 -3.78 38.58 44.52
C PRO A 6 -4.31 37.20 44.11
N LYS A 7 -5.21 37.18 43.12
CA LYS A 7 -5.62 35.97 42.41
C LYS A 7 -4.38 35.33 41.77
N GLY A 8 -3.76 34.40 42.49
CA GLY A 8 -2.76 33.50 41.92
C GLY A 8 -3.38 32.82 40.71
N LYS A 9 -2.77 33.02 39.54
CA LYS A 9 -3.23 32.43 38.28
C LYS A 9 -3.22 30.92 38.44
N ALA A 10 -4.39 30.30 38.53
CA ALA A 10 -4.53 28.85 38.47
C ALA A 10 -4.00 28.41 37.10
N LYS A 11 -2.79 27.83 37.08
CA LYS A 11 -2.30 27.14 35.90
C LYS A 11 -3.05 25.83 35.83
N SER A 12 -3.99 25.73 34.90
CA SER A 12 -4.64 24.47 34.55
C SER A 12 -3.60 23.57 33.91
N ASP A 13 -3.20 22.52 34.61
CA ASP A 13 -2.33 21.48 34.05
C ASP A 13 -3.12 20.79 32.93
N ILE A 14 -2.60 20.82 31.70
CA ILE A 14 -3.30 20.21 30.56
C ILE A 14 -3.13 18.70 30.72
N ASN A 15 -4.24 17.96 30.71
CA ASN A 15 -4.16 16.50 30.69
C ASN A 15 -3.46 16.06 29.39
N VAL A 16 -2.29 15.44 29.53
CA VAL A 16 -1.47 14.98 28.40
C VAL A 16 -1.97 13.67 27.80
N THR A 17 -2.74 12.88 28.55
CA THR A 17 -3.23 11.57 28.10
C THR A 17 -4.16 11.67 26.88
N PRO A 18 -5.12 12.61 26.80
CA PRO A 18 -5.92 12.83 25.59
C PRO A 18 -5.12 13.36 24.39
N LEU A 19 -4.03 14.11 24.63
CA LEU A 19 -3.18 14.63 23.55
C LEU A 19 -2.37 13.52 22.89
N ILE A 20 -1.87 12.58 23.70
CA ILE A 20 -1.14 11.41 23.22
C ILE A 20 -2.05 10.54 22.33
N ASP A 21 -3.32 10.37 22.70
CA ASP A 21 -4.30 9.61 21.90
C ASP A 21 -4.43 10.19 20.48
N ILE A 22 -4.60 11.51 20.35
CA ILE A 22 -4.68 12.19 19.06
C ILE A 22 -3.39 11.99 18.25
N VAL A 23 -2.23 12.15 18.87
CA VAL A 23 -0.94 11.99 18.18
C VAL A 23 -0.72 10.53 17.75
N LEU A 24 -1.09 9.55 18.58
CA LEU A 24 -0.99 8.12 18.25
C LEU A 24 -1.92 7.75 17.09
N VAL A 25 -3.16 8.27 17.08
CA VAL A 25 -4.09 8.07 15.95
C VAL A 25 -3.49 8.63 14.65
N LEU A 26 -2.90 9.83 14.69
CA LEU A 26 -2.24 10.42 13.50
C LEU A 26 -1.07 9.55 13.00
N LEU A 27 -0.28 8.96 13.90
CA LEU A 27 0.80 8.04 13.53
C LEU A 27 0.27 6.75 12.88
N ILE A 28 -0.81 6.18 13.40
CA ILE A 28 -1.45 4.99 12.82
C ILE A 28 -1.95 5.29 11.41
N VAL A 29 -2.59 6.44 11.18
CA VAL A 29 -3.06 6.83 9.85
C VAL A 29 -1.89 6.92 8.85
N PHE A 30 -0.76 7.50 9.23
CA PHE A 30 0.41 7.56 8.35
C PHE A 30 1.02 6.20 8.05
N ILE A 31 1.11 5.30 9.04
CA ILE A 31 1.58 3.92 8.83
C ILE A 31 0.67 3.18 7.86
N VAL A 32 -0.66 3.34 8.00
CA VAL A 32 -1.67 2.63 7.20
C VAL A 32 -1.83 3.20 5.78
N MET A 33 -1.39 4.42 5.50
CA MET A 33 -1.46 5.01 4.14
C MET A 33 -0.37 4.52 3.17
N VAL A 34 0.72 3.94 3.66
CA VAL A 34 1.85 3.44 2.84
C VAL A 34 1.57 2.22 1.93
N PRO A 35 0.67 1.25 2.23
CA PRO A 35 0.58 0.01 1.46
C PRO A 35 -0.01 0.18 0.05
N GLY A 36 -0.43 1.38 -0.34
CA GLY A 36 -1.10 1.66 -1.61
C GLY A 36 -0.22 1.67 -2.86
N LEU A 37 1.10 1.43 -2.76
CA LEU A 37 1.99 1.45 -3.92
C LEU A 37 2.01 0.09 -4.65
N SER A 38 0.88 -0.30 -5.23
CA SER A 38 0.84 -1.42 -6.18
C SER A 38 1.63 -1.04 -7.43
N LYS A 39 2.67 -1.82 -7.76
CA LYS A 39 3.45 -1.64 -8.99
C LYS A 39 2.56 -1.97 -10.18
N ALA A 40 1.99 -0.94 -10.83
CA ALA A 40 1.40 -1.10 -12.15
C ALA A 40 2.53 -1.45 -13.12
N LEU A 41 2.64 -2.73 -13.51
CA LEU A 41 3.55 -3.11 -14.58
C LEU A 41 3.00 -2.47 -15.87
N PRO A 42 3.78 -1.61 -16.55
CA PRO A 42 3.34 -1.04 -17.81
C PRO A 42 3.21 -2.18 -18.83
N VAL A 43 1.97 -2.52 -19.22
CA VAL A 43 1.70 -3.49 -20.28
C VAL A 43 1.26 -2.74 -21.53
N VAL A 44 1.90 -3.04 -22.66
CA VAL A 44 1.47 -2.56 -23.97
C VAL A 44 0.72 -3.70 -24.63
N VAL A 45 -0.54 -3.47 -24.97
CA VAL A 45 -1.31 -4.44 -25.76
C VAL A 45 -0.83 -4.35 -27.22
N PRO A 46 -0.31 -5.44 -27.81
CA PRO A 46 0.09 -5.42 -29.20
C PRO A 46 -1.13 -5.24 -30.12
N GLN A 47 -0.97 -4.45 -31.17
CA GLN A 47 -1.94 -4.35 -32.25
C GLN A 47 -1.97 -5.70 -32.99
N VAL A 48 -3.16 -6.18 -33.38
CA VAL A 48 -3.31 -7.44 -34.11
C VAL A 48 -2.67 -7.31 -35.49
N VAL A 49 -1.43 -7.74 -35.62
CA VAL A 49 -0.81 -8.02 -36.93
C VAL A 49 -1.35 -9.37 -37.34
N LYS A 50 -2.10 -9.44 -38.45
CA LYS A 50 -2.52 -10.72 -39.04
C LYS A 50 -1.27 -11.56 -39.28
N VAL A 51 -1.05 -12.56 -38.44
CA VAL A 51 0.03 -13.53 -38.63
C VAL A 51 -0.54 -14.59 -39.56
N ASP A 52 -0.19 -14.53 -40.84
CA ASP A 52 -0.77 -15.40 -41.86
C ASP A 52 -0.49 -16.89 -41.62
N ARG A 53 0.51 -17.24 -40.79
CA ARG A 53 0.85 -18.61 -40.39
C ARG A 53 1.45 -18.66 -38.98
N PRO A 54 1.02 -19.57 -38.09
CA PRO A 54 1.69 -19.78 -36.82
C PRO A 54 3.12 -20.29 -37.05
N THR A 55 4.10 -19.62 -36.44
CA THR A 55 5.50 -20.07 -36.45
C THR A 55 5.61 -21.38 -35.66
N PRO A 56 6.24 -22.44 -36.21
CA PRO A 56 6.51 -23.66 -35.47
C PRO A 56 7.35 -23.38 -34.21
N PRO A 57 7.12 -24.07 -33.08
CA PRO A 57 7.95 -23.95 -31.89
C PRO A 57 9.41 -24.24 -32.20
N ASP A 58 10.33 -23.43 -31.67
CA ASP A 58 11.78 -23.65 -31.81
C ASP A 58 12.19 -24.86 -30.95
N PRO A 59 12.72 -25.96 -31.54
CA PRO A 59 13.16 -27.13 -30.78
C PRO A 59 14.29 -26.84 -29.78
N LYS A 60 15.03 -25.74 -29.97
CA LYS A 60 16.11 -25.32 -29.06
C LYS A 60 15.62 -24.48 -27.90
N ASN A 61 14.42 -23.91 -27.99
CA ASN A 61 13.80 -23.05 -26.98
C ASN A 61 12.34 -23.49 -26.76
N PRO A 62 12.11 -24.59 -26.03
CA PRO A 62 10.76 -25.01 -25.70
C PRO A 62 10.05 -23.92 -24.89
N PRO A 63 8.74 -23.72 -25.10
CA PRO A 63 7.98 -22.72 -24.34
C PRO A 63 7.89 -23.14 -22.88
N LEU A 64 8.22 -22.23 -21.97
CA LEU A 64 7.93 -22.42 -20.55
C LEU A 64 6.44 -22.16 -20.31
N VAL A 65 5.72 -23.19 -19.86
CA VAL A 65 4.30 -23.09 -19.55
C VAL A 65 4.14 -22.75 -18.08
N VAL A 66 3.48 -21.62 -17.80
CA VAL A 66 3.13 -21.18 -16.44
C VAL A 66 1.62 -21.24 -16.30
N THR A 67 1.15 -22.04 -15.35
CA THR A 67 -0.28 -22.20 -15.02
C THR A 67 -0.57 -21.46 -13.72
N ILE A 68 -1.71 -20.78 -13.67
CA ILE A 68 -2.20 -20.06 -12.48
C ILE A 68 -3.53 -20.69 -12.09
N ASP A 69 -3.64 -21.18 -10.86
CA ASP A 69 -4.91 -21.72 -10.35
C ASP A 69 -5.86 -20.60 -9.86
N GLN A 70 -7.07 -20.97 -9.43
CA GLN A 70 -8.05 -19.98 -8.96
C GLN A 70 -7.68 -19.34 -7.61
N ASN A 71 -6.75 -19.94 -6.86
CA ASN A 71 -6.23 -19.42 -5.60
C ASN A 71 -5.04 -18.47 -5.83
N GLY A 72 -4.53 -18.39 -7.06
CA GLY A 72 -3.36 -17.61 -7.43
C GLY A 72 -2.04 -18.39 -7.31
N ASP A 73 -2.09 -19.70 -7.08
CA ASP A 73 -0.92 -20.55 -7.03
C ASP A 73 -0.34 -20.75 -8.43
N LEU A 74 0.98 -20.58 -8.53
CA LEU A 74 1.74 -20.67 -9.78
C LEU A 74 2.37 -22.05 -9.91
N MET A 75 2.11 -22.74 -11.02
CA MET A 75 2.75 -24.02 -11.36
C MET A 75 3.54 -23.87 -12.67
N LEU A 76 4.79 -24.34 -12.66
CA LEU A 76 5.61 -24.44 -13.86
C LEU A 76 5.47 -25.85 -14.44
N GLN A 77 5.19 -25.95 -15.72
CA GLN A 77 5.17 -27.21 -16.46
C GLN A 77 6.32 -27.20 -17.48
N ASN A 78 7.15 -28.25 -17.41
CA ASN A 78 8.28 -28.48 -18.31
C ASN A 78 8.04 -29.73 -19.15
#